data_AF-A0A850R5R4-F1
#
_entry.id   AF-A0A850R5R4-F1
#
_cell.length_a   1.000
_cell.length_b   1.000
_cell.length_c   1.000
_cell.angle_alpha   90.00
_cell.angle_beta   90.00
_cell.angle_gamma   90.00
#
_symmetry.space_group_name_H-M   'P 1'
#
loop_
_entity.id
_entity.type
_entity.pdbx_description
1 polymer ?
#
loop_
_entity_poly.entity_id
_entity_poly.type
_entity_poly.pdbx_seq_one_letter_code
_entity_poly.pdbx_strand_id
1 'polypeptide(L)'
;IASDCATLWPTVKALLDQGIKIHSLRDATRGGIAAVFNEWCQTSEVQITLDEQQIPVNDSVRGICELFGFEPYDLANEGTFILAVPHQDAERALEVLQQFNPQAAIVGTACRSEQHRVVLNSPWGSRRYLDFPAGELLPRIC
;
A
#
# COMPACT_ATOMS: atom_id res chain seq x y z
N ILE A 1 14.48 -14.79 4.39
CA ILE A 1 13.29 -13.90 4.39
C ILE A 1 12.43 -14.33 5.56
N ALA A 2 12.12 -13.39 6.46
CA ALA A 2 11.17 -13.62 7.56
C ALA A 2 9.78 -13.18 7.09
N SER A 3 8.73 -13.87 7.56
CA SER A 3 7.34 -13.47 7.30
C SER A 3 7.02 -12.16 8.01
N ASP A 4 6.14 -11.35 7.43
CA ASP A 4 5.59 -10.14 8.05
C ASP A 4 4.36 -10.43 8.91
N CYS A 5 3.90 -11.69 9.00
CA CYS A 5 2.69 -12.10 9.73
C CYS A 5 2.67 -11.54 11.16
N ALA A 6 1.74 -10.63 11.41
CA ALA A 6 1.67 -9.91 12.68
C ALA A 6 0.26 -9.39 12.95
N THR A 7 -0.08 -9.21 14.23
CA THR A 7 -1.30 -8.48 14.58
C THR A 7 -1.12 -6.99 14.33
N LEU A 8 -2.03 -6.41 13.54
CA LEU A 8 -2.03 -4.98 13.23
C LEU A 8 -2.82 -4.15 14.23
N TRP A 9 -3.56 -4.80 15.14
CA TRP A 9 -4.44 -4.12 16.10
C TRP A 9 -3.72 -3.10 17.00
N PRO A 10 -2.54 -3.36 17.58
CA PRO A 10 -1.86 -2.36 18.40
C PRO A 10 -1.59 -1.06 17.66
N THR A 11 -1.16 -1.15 16.39
CA THR A 11 -0.90 0.00 15.51
C THR A 11 -2.20 0.75 15.19
N VAL A 12 -3.26 0.02 14.82
CA VAL A 12 -4.58 0.62 14.52
C VAL A 12 -5.17 1.31 15.75
N LYS A 13 -5.06 0.68 16.92
CA LYS A 13 -5.53 1.27 18.18
C LYS A 13 -4.80 2.59 18.48
N ALA A 14 -3.49 2.65 18.28
CA ALA A 14 -2.72 3.88 18.51
C ALA A 14 -3.17 5.03 17.59
N LEU A 15 -3.49 4.76 16.33
CA LEU A 15 -4.08 5.76 15.42
C LEU A 15 -5.41 6.30 15.95
N LEU A 16 -6.29 5.41 16.41
CA LEU A 16 -7.60 5.77 16.95
C LEU A 16 -7.50 6.56 18.26
N ASP A 17 -6.64 6.13 19.18
CA ASP A 17 -6.39 6.82 20.46
C ASP A 17 -5.84 8.24 20.26
N GLN A 18 -5.05 8.46 19.20
CA GLN A 18 -4.49 9.77 18.82
C GLN A 18 -5.49 10.64 18.03
N GLY A 19 -6.72 10.17 17.83
CA GLY A 19 -7.77 10.89 17.12
C GLY A 19 -7.46 11.11 15.64
N ILE A 20 -6.66 10.24 15.02
CA ILE A 20 -6.40 10.29 13.58
C ILE A 20 -7.69 9.95 12.85
N LYS A 21 -8.15 10.85 11.96
CA LYS A 21 -9.32 10.57 11.14
C LYS A 21 -8.94 9.61 10.02
N ILE A 22 -9.59 8.46 10.00
CA ILE A 22 -9.39 7.42 8.98
C ILE A 22 -10.54 7.48 7.98
N HIS A 23 -10.23 7.61 6.68
CA HIS A 23 -11.21 7.45 5.62
C HIS A 23 -11.37 5.98 5.22
N SER A 24 -10.26 5.25 5.12
CA SER A 24 -10.26 3.83 4.79
C SER A 24 -9.01 3.16 5.35
N LEU A 25 -9.13 1.88 5.71
CA LEU A 25 -8.05 1.01 6.12
C LEU A 25 -8.31 -0.39 5.57
N ARG A 26 -7.29 -1.00 4.95
CA ARG A 26 -7.38 -2.37 4.46
C ARG A 26 -6.03 -3.07 4.53
N ASP A 27 -6.02 -4.31 4.98
CA ASP A 27 -4.86 -5.20 4.94
C ASP A 27 -4.51 -5.60 3.49
N ALA A 28 -3.22 -5.71 3.19
CA ALA A 28 -2.72 -5.98 1.84
C ALA A 28 -2.45 -7.48 1.60
N THR A 29 -3.44 -8.32 1.91
CA THR A 29 -3.37 -9.78 1.78
C THR A 29 -3.42 -10.21 0.31
N ARG A 30 -4.44 -10.96 -0.13
CA ARG A 30 -4.45 -11.49 -1.51
C ARG A 30 -4.47 -10.36 -2.54
N GLY A 31 -3.51 -10.40 -3.47
CA GLY A 31 -3.34 -9.40 -4.52
C GLY A 31 -2.55 -8.16 -4.08
N GLY A 32 -2.03 -8.15 -2.85
CA GLY A 32 -1.12 -7.13 -2.36
C GLY A 32 -1.70 -5.72 -2.36
N ILE A 33 -0.81 -4.74 -2.43
CA ILE A 33 -1.22 -3.33 -2.44
C ILE A 33 -1.87 -2.92 -3.76
N ALA A 34 -1.53 -3.59 -4.87
CA ALA A 34 -2.11 -3.34 -6.18
C ALA A 34 -3.63 -3.57 -6.17
N ALA A 35 -4.09 -4.68 -5.58
CA ALA A 35 -5.52 -4.95 -5.41
C ALA A 35 -6.20 -3.90 -4.52
N VAL A 36 -5.61 -3.56 -3.37
CA VAL A 36 -6.19 -2.57 -2.44
C VAL A 36 -6.37 -1.21 -3.09
N PHE A 37 -5.34 -0.68 -3.75
CA PHE A 37 -5.43 0.64 -4.38
C PHE A 37 -6.45 0.65 -5.53
N ASN A 38 -6.47 -0.39 -6.38
CA ASN A 38 -7.43 -0.44 -7.48
C ASN A 38 -8.87 -0.59 -6.98
N GLU A 39 -9.12 -1.37 -5.93
CA GLU A 39 -10.45 -1.46 -5.32
C GLU A 39 -10.91 -0.13 -4.74
N TRP A 40 -10.04 0.59 -4.02
CA TRP A 40 -10.36 1.93 -3.50
C TRP A 40 -10.64 2.93 -4.62
N CYS A 41 -9.83 2.88 -5.67
CA CYS A 41 -9.96 3.71 -6.85
C CYS A 41 -11.34 3.53 -7.52
N GLN A 42 -11.77 2.28 -7.70
CA GLN A 42 -13.08 1.94 -8.27
C GLN A 42 -14.25 2.29 -7.37
N THR A 43 -14.17 1.95 -6.08
CA THR A 43 -15.28 2.11 -5.12
C THR A 43 -15.49 3.54 -4.68
N SER A 44 -14.44 4.35 -4.68
CA SER A 44 -14.47 5.74 -4.22
C SER A 44 -14.48 6.77 -5.34
N GLU A 45 -14.46 6.35 -6.61
CA GLU A 45 -14.45 7.24 -7.79
C GLU A 45 -13.32 8.29 -7.73
N VAL A 46 -12.12 7.83 -7.36
CA VAL A 46 -10.91 8.66 -7.24
C VAL A 46 -9.81 8.13 -8.15
N GLN A 47 -8.87 8.98 -8.52
CA GLN A 47 -7.56 8.55 -9.00
C GLN A 47 -6.58 8.54 -7.83
N ILE A 48 -5.78 7.49 -7.74
CA ILE A 48 -4.71 7.37 -6.75
C ILE A 48 -3.38 7.54 -7.49
N THR A 49 -2.56 8.48 -7.05
CA THR A 49 -1.23 8.72 -7.60
C THR A 49 -0.19 8.31 -6.57
N LEU A 50 0.62 7.31 -6.91
CA LEU A 50 1.67 6.74 -6.06
C LEU A 50 3.05 7.18 -6.55
N ASP A 51 3.96 7.43 -5.61
CA ASP A 51 5.38 7.57 -5.87
C ASP A 51 6.07 6.24 -5.62
N GLU A 52 6.61 5.64 -6.68
CA GLU A 52 7.24 4.33 -6.64
C GLU A 52 8.46 4.30 -5.69
N GLN A 53 9.19 5.41 -5.57
CA GLN A 53 10.35 5.47 -4.66
C GLN A 53 9.95 5.41 -3.19
N GLN A 54 8.73 5.84 -2.88
CA GLN A 54 8.23 5.92 -1.52
C GLN A 54 7.63 4.61 -1.03
N ILE A 55 7.35 3.65 -1.93
CA ILE A 55 6.81 2.33 -1.56
C ILE A 55 7.96 1.48 -0.98
N PRO A 56 7.93 1.15 0.33
CA PRO A 56 8.99 0.37 0.95
C PRO A 56 8.93 -1.07 0.44
N VAL A 57 10.03 -1.55 -0.14
CA VAL A 57 10.19 -2.94 -0.57
C VAL A 57 11.54 -3.43 -0.06
N ASN A 58 11.55 -4.50 0.73
CA ASN A 58 12.77 -5.10 1.23
C ASN A 58 13.64 -5.63 0.08
N ASP A 59 14.96 -5.44 0.15
CA ASP A 59 15.90 -5.84 -0.91
C ASP A 59 15.82 -7.33 -1.25
N SER A 60 15.61 -8.20 -0.24
CA SER A 60 15.42 -9.63 -0.47
C SER A 60 14.14 -9.96 -1.25
N VAL A 61 13.07 -9.17 -1.05
CA VAL A 61 11.81 -9.33 -1.81
C VAL A 61 12.03 -8.84 -3.24
N ARG A 62 12.70 -7.69 -3.42
CA ARG A 62 13.07 -7.17 -4.74
C ARG A 62 13.88 -8.20 -5.54
N GLY A 63 14.89 -8.81 -4.94
CA GLY A 63 15.70 -9.84 -5.61
C GLY A 63 14.91 -11.09 -6.03
N ILE A 64 13.90 -11.51 -5.24
CA ILE A 64 13.00 -12.60 -5.63
C ILE A 64 12.08 -12.17 -6.78
N CYS A 65 11.48 -10.98 -6.68
CA CYS A 65 10.65 -10.41 -7.73
C CYS A 65 11.40 -10.34 -9.07
N GLU A 66 12.65 -9.89 -9.06
CA GLU A 66 13.51 -9.85 -10.25
C GLU A 66 13.79 -11.24 -10.81
N LEU A 67 14.06 -12.24 -9.96
CA LEU A 67 14.35 -13.61 -10.39
C LEU A 67 13.14 -14.30 -11.04
N PHE A 68 11.95 -14.08 -10.50
CA PHE A 68 10.72 -14.77 -10.94
C PHE A 68 9.83 -13.93 -11.87
N GLY A 69 10.19 -12.66 -12.11
CA GLY A 69 9.39 -11.73 -12.91
C GLY A 69 8.09 -11.34 -12.23
N PHE A 70 8.08 -11.27 -10.90
CA PHE A 70 6.92 -10.81 -10.12
C PHE A 70 7.00 -9.32 -9.84
N GLU A 71 5.86 -8.67 -9.75
CA GLU A 71 5.78 -7.33 -9.17
C GLU A 71 5.64 -7.44 -7.65
N PRO A 72 6.43 -6.69 -6.86
CA PRO A 72 6.31 -6.73 -5.40
C PRO A 72 4.94 -6.23 -4.91
N TYR A 73 4.25 -5.42 -5.72
CA TYR A 73 2.96 -4.82 -5.37
C TYR A 73 1.79 -5.81 -5.39
N ASP A 74 1.97 -6.95 -6.06
CA ASP A 74 0.96 -8.00 -6.22
C ASP A 74 1.08 -9.09 -5.15
N LEU A 75 2.21 -9.13 -4.42
CA LEU A 75 2.49 -10.13 -3.40
C LEU A 75 1.64 -9.90 -2.15
N ALA A 76 1.17 -10.99 -1.56
CA ALA A 76 0.40 -10.94 -0.33
C ALA A 76 1.26 -10.58 0.88
N ASN A 77 0.66 -9.82 1.80
CA ASN A 77 1.23 -9.41 3.07
C ASN A 77 0.32 -9.86 4.22
N GLU A 78 0.90 -10.30 5.34
CA GLU A 78 0.15 -10.78 6.52
C GLU A 78 0.35 -9.91 7.78
N GLY A 79 1.08 -8.80 7.66
CA GLY A 79 1.23 -7.79 8.72
C GLY A 79 1.37 -6.39 8.16
N THR A 80 0.76 -6.12 7.00
CA THR A 80 0.81 -4.83 6.32
C THR A 80 -0.61 -4.37 5.97
N PHE A 81 -0.88 -3.08 6.17
CA PHE A 81 -2.12 -2.44 5.75
C PHE A 81 -1.86 -1.13 5.02
N ILE A 82 -2.83 -0.71 4.23
CA ILE A 82 -2.90 0.60 3.60
C ILE A 82 -3.90 1.45 4.38
N LEU A 83 -3.55 2.73 4.56
CA LEU A 83 -4.33 3.71 5.28
C LEU A 83 -4.60 4.93 4.39
N ALA A 84 -5.86 5.34 4.28
CA ALA A 84 -6.26 6.61 3.72
C ALA A 84 -6.73 7.55 4.83
N VAL A 85 -6.13 8.74 4.90
CA VAL A 85 -6.48 9.80 5.86
C VAL A 85 -6.70 11.13 5.14
N PRO A 86 -7.37 12.12 5.76
CA PRO A 86 -7.32 13.50 5.29
C PRO A 86 -5.87 14.00 5.19
N HIS A 87 -5.59 14.83 4.19
CA HIS A 87 -4.25 15.40 3.98
C HIS A 87 -3.64 16.04 5.23
N GLN A 88 -4.45 16.76 6.03
CA GLN A 88 -4.02 17.40 7.28
C GLN A 88 -3.57 16.42 8.37
N ASP A 89 -4.00 15.16 8.31
CA ASP A 89 -3.67 14.13 9.31
C ASP A 89 -2.51 13.23 8.84
N ALA A 90 -2.02 13.39 7.60
CA ALA A 90 -1.04 12.49 6.99
C ALA A 90 0.27 12.37 7.79
N GLU A 91 0.89 13.50 8.12
CA GLU A 91 2.15 13.52 8.89
C GLU A 91 1.96 12.98 10.32
N ARG A 92 0.88 13.37 10.99
CA ARG A 92 0.56 12.87 12.34
C ARG A 92 0.30 11.35 12.33
N ALA A 93 -0.39 10.84 11.32
CA ALA A 93 -0.60 9.41 11.15
C ALA A 93 0.73 8.69 10.91
N LEU A 94 1.60 9.24 10.05
CA LEU A 94 2.92 8.70 9.77
C LEU A 94 3.79 8.62 11.03
N GLU A 95 3.82 9.68 11.84
CA GLU A 95 4.54 9.71 13.12
C GLU A 95 4.09 8.59 14.07
N VAL A 96 2.78 8.32 14.14
CA VAL A 96 2.26 7.21 14.96
C VAL A 96 2.67 5.86 14.37
N LEU A 97 2.52 5.67 13.05
CA LEU A 97 2.87 4.43 12.38
C LEU A 97 4.35 4.09 12.54
N GLN A 98 5.24 5.08 12.46
CA GLN A 98 6.68 4.89 12.57
C GLN A 98 7.16 4.46 13.97
N GLN A 99 6.31 4.59 15.00
CA GLN A 99 6.59 4.00 16.31
C GLN A 99 6.48 2.46 16.32
N PHE A 100 5.68 1.89 15.40
CA PHE A 100 5.48 0.45 15.27
C PHE A 100 6.28 -0.14 14.11
N ASN A 101 6.40 0.60 13.01
CA ASN A 101 7.18 0.19 11.86
C ASN A 101 7.93 1.40 11.26
N PRO A 102 9.27 1.48 11.41
CA PRO A 102 10.05 2.61 10.88
C PRO A 102 10.02 2.70 9.35
N GLN A 103 9.59 1.65 8.64
CA GLN A 103 9.41 1.66 7.20
C GLN A 103 8.05 2.21 6.76
N ALA A 104 7.12 2.54 7.67
CA ALA A 104 5.86 3.17 7.29
C ALA A 104 6.12 4.47 6.51
N ALA A 105 5.37 4.67 5.42
CA ALA A 105 5.61 5.76 4.48
C ALA A 105 4.29 6.29 3.91
N ILE A 106 4.27 7.59 3.61
CA ILE A 106 3.26 8.19 2.74
C ILE A 106 3.68 7.89 1.30
N VAL A 107 2.90 7.06 0.61
CA VAL A 107 3.24 6.56 -0.73
C VAL A 107 2.53 7.30 -1.86
N GLY A 108 1.56 8.17 -1.56
CA GLY A 108 0.77 8.80 -2.60
C GLY A 108 -0.41 9.61 -2.10
N THR A 109 -1.24 10.05 -3.05
CA THR A 109 -2.42 10.88 -2.80
C THR A 109 -3.60 10.42 -3.65
N ALA A 110 -4.81 10.68 -3.16
CA ALA A 110 -6.06 10.42 -3.87
C ALA A 110 -6.75 11.74 -4.22
N CYS A 111 -7.19 11.87 -5.47
CA CYS A 111 -7.92 13.03 -5.99
C CYS A 111 -9.13 12.58 -6.78
N ARG A 112 -10.20 13.36 -6.81
CA ARG A 112 -11.34 13.11 -7.70
C ARG A 112 -10.88 13.21 -9.15
N SER A 113 -11.27 12.24 -9.98
CA SER A 113 -10.88 12.16 -11.39
C SER A 113 -11.91 11.31 -12.13
N GLU A 114 -12.17 11.58 -13.42
CA GLU A 114 -13.10 10.77 -14.21
C GLU A 114 -12.51 9.44 -14.67
N GLN A 115 -11.18 9.30 -14.64
CA GLN A 115 -10.50 8.13 -15.19
C GLN A 115 -10.42 6.96 -14.20
N HIS A 116 -10.61 7.20 -12.90
CA HIS A 116 -10.57 6.19 -11.82
C HIS A 116 -9.44 5.15 -12.01
N ARG A 117 -8.18 5.62 -12.08
CA ARG A 117 -6.99 4.74 -12.18
C ARG A 117 -6.00 4.93 -11.04
N VAL A 118 -5.18 3.91 -10.81
CA VAL A 118 -3.97 4.01 -9.99
C VAL A 118 -2.79 4.31 -10.90
N VAL A 119 -2.12 5.44 -10.67
CA VAL A 119 -0.96 5.89 -11.44
C VAL A 119 0.28 5.75 -10.57
N LEU A 120 1.27 5.02 -11.06
CA LEU A 120 2.57 4.86 -10.43
C LEU A 120 3.59 5.76 -11.15
N ASN A 121 4.16 6.71 -10.42
CA ASN A 121 5.21 7.58 -10.91
C ASN A 121 6.57 6.97 -10.57
N SER A 122 7.40 6.77 -11.58
CA SER A 122 8.73 6.18 -11.41
C SER A 122 9.76 7.24 -10.98
N PRO A 123 10.90 6.80 -10.41
CA PRO A 123 12.10 7.61 -10.19
C PRO A 123 12.53 8.50 -11.37
N TRP A 124 12.27 8.04 -12.59
CA TRP A 124 12.79 8.62 -13.82
C TRP A 124 11.76 9.48 -14.54
N GLY A 125 10.65 9.82 -13.86
CA GLY A 125 9.60 10.69 -14.38
C GLY A 125 8.64 10.00 -15.36
N SER A 126 8.73 8.68 -15.52
CA SER A 126 7.73 7.93 -16.27
C SER A 126 6.49 7.69 -15.40
N ARG A 127 5.34 7.49 -16.06
CA ARG A 127 4.07 7.16 -15.40
C ARG A 127 3.51 5.90 -16.02
N ARG A 128 3.09 4.94 -15.20
CA ARG A 128 2.38 3.74 -15.64
C ARG A 128 1.15 3.52 -14.78
N TYR A 129 0.22 2.70 -15.27
CA TYR A 129 -0.85 2.22 -14.41
C TYR A 129 -0.33 1.08 -13.54
N LEU A 130 -0.76 1.09 -12.28
CA LEU A 130 -0.68 -0.08 -11.42
C LEU A 130 -1.98 -0.85 -11.64
N ASP A 131 -1.94 -1.86 -12.50
CA ASP A 131 -3.12 -2.67 -12.79
C ASP A 131 -3.43 -3.64 -11.64
N PHE A 132 -4.60 -4.29 -11.70
CA PHE A 132 -4.87 -5.43 -10.83
C PHE A 132 -3.87 -6.56 -11.11
N PRO A 133 -3.52 -7.36 -10.09
CA PRO A 133 -2.71 -8.56 -10.27
C PRO A 133 -3.31 -9.49 -11.32
N ALA A 134 -2.46 -10.03 -12.20
CA ALA A 134 -2.87 -10.97 -13.24
C ALA A 134 -3.13 -12.37 -12.64
N GLY A 135 -4.26 -12.52 -11.93
CA GLY A 135 -4.64 -13.77 -11.28
C GLY A 135 -3.89 -14.05 -9.98
N GLU A 136 -3.90 -15.31 -9.56
CA GLU A 136 -3.25 -15.75 -8.32
C GLU A 136 -1.79 -16.12 -8.60
N LEU A 137 -0.85 -15.27 -8.15
CA LEU A 137 0.59 -15.46 -8.38
C LEU A 137 1.13 -16.76 -7.79
N LEU A 138 0.69 -17.09 -6.57
CA LEU A 138 1.15 -18.25 -5.82
C LEU A 138 -0.07 -18.97 -5.23
N PRO A 139 -0.36 -20.21 -5.63
CA PRO A 139 -1.47 -20.96 -5.06
C PRO A 139 -1.16 -21.30 -3.59
N ARG A 140 -2.16 -21.09 -2.72
CA ARG A 140 -2.06 -21.32 -1.25
C ARG A 140 -1.03 -20.43 -0.56
N ILE A 141 -0.97 -19.15 -0.95
CA ILE A 141 -0.06 -18.16 -0.35
C ILE A 141 -0.48 -17.74 1.06
N CYS A 142 -1.76 -17.90 1.41
CA CYS A 142 -2.35 -17.60 2.71
C CYS A 142 -3.42 -18.64 3.08
#